data_AF-A0A4Q3DXF3-F1
#
_entry.id   AF-A0A4Q3DXF3-F1
#
_cell.length_a   1.000
_cell.length_b   1.000
_cell.length_c   1.000
_cell.angle_alpha   90.00
_cell.angle_beta   90.00
_cell.angle_gamma   90.00
#
_symmetry.space_group_name_H-M   'P 1'
#
loop_
_entity.id
_entity.type
_entity.pdbx_description
1 polymer ?
#
loop_
_entity_poly.entity_id
_entity_poly.type
_entity_poly.pdbx_seq_one_letter_code
_entity_poly.pdbx_strand_id
1 'polypeptide(L)'
;MKIFTRGLLTAAFVASIGASPAFAAQSTSFDTLLLAQASFEAQLAAAVAACRGEAASEEVCGAAVAAYVAAVRAAGLDVSDADDRLADLIVALATDASTLPAGIRAIVAGAIQNVAVAFTDPQRATVAAAVAAAVAVGEDIETDPLYLSASPTV
;
A
#
# COMPACT_ATOMS: atom_id res chain seq x y z
N MET A 1 13.95 -4.47 -64.48
CA MET A 1 14.81 -3.38 -63.98
C MET A 1 15.41 -3.86 -62.65
N LYS A 2 16.75 -4.05 -62.62
CA LYS A 2 17.70 -4.15 -61.45
C LYS A 2 17.12 -4.60 -60.10
N ILE A 3 17.32 -5.84 -59.63
CA ILE A 3 18.46 -6.37 -58.81
C ILE A 3 18.96 -5.40 -57.74
N PHE A 4 18.81 -5.76 -56.46
CA PHE A 4 19.80 -5.81 -55.34
C PHE A 4 19.02 -5.85 -53.99
N THR A 5 19.36 -6.53 -52.90
CA THR A 5 20.41 -7.50 -52.52
C THR A 5 20.30 -7.75 -51.01
N ARG A 6 20.36 -9.03 -50.63
CA ARG A 6 20.93 -9.65 -49.40
C ARG A 6 20.55 -9.21 -47.98
N GLY A 7 20.24 -10.24 -47.19
CA GLY A 7 20.53 -10.37 -45.76
C GLY A 7 19.81 -11.63 -45.22
N LEU A 8 20.39 -12.84 -45.32
CA LEU A 8 21.19 -13.51 -44.25
C LEU A 8 20.41 -13.56 -42.92
N LEU A 9 20.22 -14.64 -42.17
CA LEU A 9 20.75 -16.00 -42.01
C LEU A 9 19.66 -16.73 -41.19
N THR A 10 19.39 -18.04 -41.34
CA THR A 10 19.96 -19.10 -40.46
C THR A 10 19.93 -18.71 -38.97
N ALA A 11 19.38 -19.46 -38.03
CA ALA A 11 19.26 -20.89 -37.94
C ALA A 11 18.33 -21.28 -36.79
N ALA A 12 17.91 -22.55 -36.81
CA ALA A 12 17.43 -23.29 -35.66
C ALA A 12 18.23 -22.98 -34.38
N PHE A 13 17.53 -22.66 -33.31
CA PHE A 13 18.04 -22.86 -31.96
C PHE A 13 16.97 -23.60 -31.14
N VAL A 14 16.90 -24.91 -31.39
CA VAL A 14 16.48 -25.86 -30.36
C VAL A 14 17.59 -25.84 -29.32
N ALA A 15 17.41 -25.05 -28.26
CA ALA A 15 18.12 -25.25 -27.01
C ALA A 15 17.19 -26.01 -26.07
N SER A 16 17.43 -27.31 -26.01
CA SER A 16 17.16 -28.18 -24.89
C SER A 16 17.51 -27.50 -23.56
N ILE A 17 16.51 -26.88 -22.92
CA ILE A 17 16.56 -26.55 -21.50
C ILE A 17 16.17 -27.82 -20.77
N GLY A 18 17.17 -28.53 -20.27
CA GLY A 18 16.96 -29.56 -19.26
C GLY A 18 16.16 -28.96 -18.12
N ALA A 19 14.99 -29.53 -17.85
CA ALA A 19 14.14 -29.18 -16.74
C ALA A 19 14.86 -29.48 -15.42
N SER A 20 15.59 -28.49 -14.92
CA SER A 20 16.00 -28.45 -13.52
C SER A 20 14.77 -28.12 -12.67
N PRO A 21 14.33 -29.00 -11.75
CA PRO A 21 13.13 -28.75 -10.92
C PRO A 21 13.29 -27.57 -9.95
N ALA A 22 14.48 -26.99 -9.82
CA ALA A 22 14.75 -25.84 -8.96
C ALA A 22 14.16 -24.51 -9.47
N PHE A 23 13.90 -24.36 -10.78
CA PHE A 23 13.37 -23.11 -11.34
C PHE A 23 11.84 -23.00 -11.25
N ALA A 24 11.13 -24.14 -11.21
CA ALA A 24 9.67 -24.16 -11.08
C ALA A 24 9.19 -23.79 -9.66
N ALA A 25 10.02 -24.00 -8.63
CA ALA A 25 9.70 -23.60 -7.25
C ALA A 25 9.99 -22.11 -6.98
N GLN A 26 10.96 -21.51 -7.69
CA GLN A 26 11.29 -20.08 -7.56
C GLN A 26 10.29 -19.19 -8.31
N SER A 27 9.74 -19.65 -9.44
CA SER A 27 8.70 -18.90 -10.15
C SER A 27 7.40 -18.81 -9.34
N THR A 28 6.95 -19.90 -8.72
CA THR A 28 5.71 -19.89 -7.93
C THR A 28 5.79 -19.01 -6.69
N SER A 29 6.97 -18.88 -6.07
CA SER A 29 7.18 -18.02 -4.91
C SER A 29 7.24 -16.55 -5.29
N PHE A 30 7.83 -16.23 -6.45
CA PHE A 30 7.80 -14.86 -6.98
C PHE A 30 6.39 -14.46 -7.41
N ASP A 31 5.66 -15.33 -8.12
CA ASP A 31 4.26 -15.10 -8.50
C ASP A 31 3.35 -14.93 -7.28
N THR A 32 3.51 -15.75 -6.23
CA THR A 32 2.70 -15.59 -5.00
C THR A 32 3.04 -14.32 -4.22
N LEU A 33 4.31 -13.92 -4.17
CA LEU A 33 4.70 -12.63 -3.59
C LEU A 33 4.15 -11.45 -4.42
N LEU A 34 4.19 -11.54 -5.75
CA LEU A 34 3.63 -10.51 -6.64
C LEU A 34 2.10 -10.40 -6.49
N LEU A 35 1.41 -11.53 -6.41
CA LEU A 35 -0.04 -11.58 -6.17
C LEU A 35 -0.40 -11.06 -4.78
N ALA A 36 0.38 -11.39 -3.75
CA ALA A 36 0.17 -10.86 -2.40
C ALA A 36 0.38 -9.34 -2.36
N GLN A 37 1.43 -8.84 -2.98
CA GLN A 37 1.72 -7.40 -3.02
C GLN A 37 0.67 -6.62 -3.82
N ALA A 38 0.25 -7.14 -4.99
CA ALA A 38 -0.86 -6.58 -5.75
C ALA A 38 -2.19 -6.59 -4.96
N SER A 39 -2.39 -7.59 -4.08
CA SER A 39 -3.57 -7.65 -3.21
C SER A 39 -3.54 -6.58 -2.11
N PHE A 40 -2.36 -6.22 -1.58
CA PHE A 40 -2.24 -5.14 -0.60
C PHE A 40 -2.44 -3.77 -1.22
N GLU A 41 -1.86 -3.51 -2.39
CA GLU A 41 -2.07 -2.25 -3.11
C GLU A 41 -3.54 -2.06 -3.50
N ALA A 42 -4.19 -3.14 -3.97
CA ALA A 42 -5.63 -3.12 -4.26
C ALA A 42 -6.48 -2.87 -3.00
N GLN A 43 -6.12 -3.48 -1.86
CA GLN A 43 -6.83 -3.26 -0.59
C GLN A 43 -6.60 -1.85 -0.04
N LEU A 44 -5.38 -1.31 -0.16
CA LEU A 44 -5.08 0.07 0.22
C LEU A 44 -5.88 1.05 -0.63
N ALA A 45 -5.88 0.87 -1.95
CA ALA A 45 -6.68 1.69 -2.85
C ALA A 45 -8.18 1.58 -2.56
N ALA A 46 -8.68 0.38 -2.25
CA ALA A 46 -10.07 0.17 -1.87
C ALA A 46 -10.44 0.85 -0.54
N ALA A 47 -9.56 0.79 0.46
CA ALA A 47 -9.76 1.47 1.75
C ALA A 47 -9.78 3.01 1.57
N VAL A 48 -8.85 3.54 0.78
CA VAL A 48 -8.79 4.98 0.48
C VAL A 48 -10.04 5.42 -0.30
N ALA A 49 -10.46 4.67 -1.32
CA ALA A 49 -11.66 4.96 -2.08
C ALA A 49 -12.94 4.89 -1.22
N ALA A 50 -13.02 3.95 -0.27
CA ALA A 50 -14.13 3.83 0.67
C ALA A 50 -14.23 5.04 1.62
N CYS A 51 -13.09 5.63 1.99
CA CYS A 51 -13.03 6.77 2.90
C CYS A 51 -13.14 8.14 2.21
N ARG A 52 -12.77 8.23 0.94
CA ARG A 52 -12.72 9.49 0.19
C ARG A 52 -13.71 9.58 -0.98
N GLY A 53 -14.43 8.50 -1.26
CA GLY A 53 -15.41 8.43 -2.35
C GLY A 53 -16.72 9.18 -2.05
N GLU A 54 -17.57 9.36 -3.06
CA GLU A 54 -18.86 10.05 -2.94
C GLU A 54 -19.85 9.34 -1.99
N ALA A 55 -19.68 8.03 -1.80
CA ALA A 55 -20.46 7.22 -0.87
C ALA A 55 -19.76 7.01 0.49
N ALA A 56 -18.71 7.77 0.79
CA ALA A 56 -17.98 7.64 2.04
C ALA A 56 -18.89 7.93 3.23
N SER A 57 -19.03 6.93 4.10
CA SER A 57 -19.64 7.03 5.41
C SER A 57 -18.66 6.49 6.45
N GLU A 58 -18.85 6.87 7.71
CA GLU A 58 -18.03 6.39 8.82
C GLU A 58 -18.05 4.85 8.90
N GLU A 59 -19.21 4.22 8.64
CA GLU A 59 -19.36 2.76 8.64
C GLU A 59 -18.63 2.09 7.46
N VAL A 60 -18.75 2.63 6.24
CA VAL A 60 -18.10 2.05 5.05
C VAL A 60 -16.59 2.22 5.11
N CYS A 61 -16.13 3.42 5.49
CA CYS A 61 -14.72 3.72 5.66
C CYS A 61 -14.12 2.90 6.82
N GLY A 62 -14.79 2.86 7.98
CA GLY A 62 -14.35 2.09 9.13
C GLY A 62 -14.25 0.59 8.84
N ALA A 63 -15.22 0.02 8.13
CA ALA A 63 -15.18 -1.38 7.73
C ALA A 63 -14.02 -1.70 6.76
N ALA A 64 -13.76 -0.84 5.78
CA ALA A 64 -12.68 -1.03 4.82
C ALA A 64 -11.29 -0.92 5.48
N VAL A 65 -11.12 0.06 6.37
CA VAL A 65 -9.89 0.24 7.15
C VAL A 65 -9.66 -0.93 8.11
N ALA A 66 -10.71 -1.39 8.80
CA ALA A 66 -10.62 -2.55 9.68
C ALA A 66 -10.24 -3.84 8.90
N ALA A 67 -10.78 -4.01 7.69
CA ALA A 67 -10.42 -5.11 6.81
C ALA A 67 -8.94 -5.06 6.40
N TYR A 68 -8.41 -3.88 6.07
CA TYR A 68 -6.99 -3.70 5.76
C TYR A 68 -6.10 -4.01 6.99
N VAL A 69 -6.42 -3.47 8.16
CA VAL A 69 -5.68 -3.76 9.41
C VAL A 69 -5.69 -5.26 9.72
N ALA A 70 -6.82 -5.93 9.53
CA ALA A 70 -6.92 -7.37 9.71
C ALA A 70 -6.05 -8.14 8.70
N ALA A 71 -6.00 -7.70 7.44
CA ALA A 71 -5.15 -8.29 6.42
C ALA A 71 -3.66 -8.12 6.74
N VAL A 72 -3.23 -6.94 7.18
CA VAL A 72 -1.85 -6.68 7.63
C VAL A 72 -1.47 -7.60 8.80
N ARG A 73 -2.36 -7.78 9.78
CA ARG A 73 -2.12 -8.71 10.90
C ARG A 73 -2.12 -10.18 10.48
N ALA A 74 -3.00 -10.56 9.56
CA ALA A 74 -3.08 -11.93 9.05
C ALA A 74 -1.90 -12.33 8.16
N ALA A 75 -1.20 -11.34 7.60
CA ALA A 75 -0.03 -11.55 6.75
C ALA A 75 1.16 -12.18 7.50
N GLY A 76 1.19 -12.10 8.83
CA GLY A 76 2.29 -12.62 9.64
C GLY A 76 3.60 -11.88 9.43
N LEU A 77 3.54 -10.61 9.03
CA LEU A 77 4.68 -9.71 8.90
C LEU A 77 5.32 -9.49 10.27
N ASP A 78 6.63 -9.21 10.28
CA ASP A 78 7.27 -8.65 11.45
C ASP A 78 6.70 -7.26 11.78
N VAL A 79 6.90 -6.85 13.04
CA VAL A 79 6.25 -5.67 13.61
C VAL A 79 6.58 -4.40 12.83
N SER A 80 7.82 -4.26 12.38
CA SER A 80 8.26 -3.09 11.60
C SER A 80 7.53 -3.04 10.25
N ASP A 81 7.50 -4.14 9.51
CA ASP A 81 6.82 -4.22 8.22
C ASP A 81 5.31 -4.00 8.36
N ALA A 82 4.69 -4.53 9.42
CA ALA A 82 3.27 -4.31 9.70
C ALA A 82 2.98 -2.82 9.95
N ASP A 83 3.78 -2.17 10.81
CA ASP A 83 3.63 -0.75 11.12
C ASP A 83 3.92 0.14 9.88
N ASP A 84 4.85 -0.24 9.01
CA ASP A 84 5.10 0.46 7.74
C ASP A 84 3.88 0.39 6.81
N ARG A 85 3.20 -0.76 6.72
CA ARG A 85 1.96 -0.89 5.94
C ARG A 85 0.80 -0.08 6.50
N LEU A 86 0.74 0.10 7.81
CA LEU A 86 -0.25 0.97 8.44
C LEU A 86 0.07 2.45 8.20
N ALA A 87 1.35 2.81 8.20
CA ALA A 87 1.81 4.16 7.86
C ALA A 87 1.48 4.53 6.41
N ASP A 88 1.71 3.62 5.46
CA ASP A 88 1.34 3.81 4.05
C ASP A 88 -0.15 4.12 3.88
N LEU A 89 -1.03 3.40 4.61
CA LEU A 89 -2.47 3.66 4.60
C LEU A 89 -2.79 5.07 5.13
N ILE A 90 -2.16 5.49 6.23
CA ILE A 90 -2.38 6.82 6.80
C ILE A 90 -1.96 7.92 5.82
N VAL A 91 -0.80 7.79 5.21
CA VAL A 91 -0.32 8.77 4.22
C VAL A 91 -1.29 8.86 3.05
N ALA A 92 -1.74 7.72 2.51
CA ALA A 92 -2.69 7.70 1.40
C ALA A 92 -4.06 8.31 1.77
N LEU A 93 -4.50 8.11 3.02
CA LEU A 93 -5.73 8.72 3.55
C LEU A 93 -5.59 10.24 3.75
N ALA A 94 -4.45 10.68 4.30
CA ALA A 94 -4.19 12.08 4.64
C ALA A 94 -3.74 12.94 3.45
N THR A 95 -3.35 12.34 2.33
CA THR A 95 -2.93 13.04 1.12
C THR A 95 -4.04 13.96 0.61
N ASP A 96 -3.74 15.21 0.25
CA ASP A 96 -4.72 16.20 -0.24
C ASP A 96 -5.93 16.40 0.69
N ALA A 97 -5.75 16.30 2.02
CA ALA A 97 -6.80 16.50 3.00
C ALA A 97 -7.46 17.89 2.90
N SER A 98 -6.74 18.91 2.45
CA SER A 98 -7.27 20.26 2.23
C SER A 98 -8.35 20.30 1.14
N THR A 99 -8.30 19.38 0.18
CA THR A 99 -9.24 19.28 -0.94
C THR A 99 -10.52 18.54 -0.58
N LEU A 100 -10.54 17.84 0.56
CA LEU A 100 -11.67 17.04 1.00
C LEU A 100 -12.77 17.90 1.64
N PRO A 101 -14.05 17.60 1.38
CA PRO A 101 -15.16 18.21 2.09
C PRO A 101 -15.07 17.97 3.61
N ALA A 102 -15.50 18.92 4.43
CA ALA A 102 -15.36 18.84 5.90
C ALA A 102 -15.97 17.54 6.51
N GLY A 103 -17.09 17.06 5.97
CA GLY A 103 -17.68 15.78 6.40
C GLY A 103 -16.80 14.57 6.08
N ILE A 104 -16.16 14.56 4.91
CA ILE A 104 -15.21 13.51 4.51
C ILE A 104 -13.93 13.60 5.33
N ARG A 105 -13.44 14.81 5.62
CA ARG A 105 -12.27 15.00 6.51
C ARG A 105 -12.48 14.41 7.89
N ALA A 106 -13.66 14.58 8.47
CA ALA A 106 -14.00 13.97 9.77
C ALA A 106 -13.98 12.44 9.71
N ILE A 107 -14.53 11.85 8.63
CA ILE A 107 -14.51 10.40 8.40
C ILE A 107 -13.07 9.89 8.26
N VAL A 108 -12.26 10.55 7.43
CA VAL A 108 -10.85 10.18 7.21
C VAL A 108 -10.03 10.32 8.49
N ALA A 109 -10.21 11.40 9.25
CA ALA A 109 -9.54 11.59 10.54
C ALA A 109 -9.90 10.49 11.55
N GLY A 110 -11.18 10.11 11.64
CA GLY A 110 -11.63 9.00 12.47
C GLY A 110 -11.02 7.65 12.05
N ALA A 111 -10.92 7.40 10.75
CA ALA A 111 -10.24 6.22 10.22
C ALA A 111 -8.76 6.19 10.58
N ILE A 112 -8.03 7.30 10.41
CA ILE A 112 -6.63 7.41 10.80
C ILE A 112 -6.47 7.15 12.30
N GLN A 113 -7.37 7.67 13.13
CA GLN A 113 -7.38 7.42 14.57
C GLN A 113 -7.53 5.92 14.89
N ASN A 114 -8.39 5.20 14.16
CA ASN A 114 -8.56 3.76 14.31
C ASN A 114 -7.28 2.98 13.89
N VAL A 115 -6.60 3.42 12.83
CA VAL A 115 -5.32 2.85 12.41
C VAL A 115 -4.22 3.15 13.44
N ALA A 116 -4.21 4.34 14.05
CA ALA A 116 -3.25 4.73 15.07
C ALA A 116 -3.22 3.76 16.26
N VAL A 117 -4.39 3.24 16.66
CA VAL A 117 -4.53 2.25 17.74
C VAL A 117 -4.00 0.86 17.33
N ALA A 118 -3.86 0.60 16.03
CA ALA A 118 -3.38 -0.67 15.52
C ALA A 118 -1.85 -0.79 15.46
N PHE A 119 -1.11 0.33 15.56
CA PHE A 119 0.35 0.34 15.61
C PHE A 119 0.88 -0.35 16.85
N THR A 120 2.01 -1.04 16.69
CA THR A 120 2.74 -1.61 17.82
C THR A 120 3.71 -0.58 18.42
N ASP A 121 4.30 0.29 17.58
CA ASP A 121 5.13 1.40 18.04
C ASP A 121 4.28 2.59 18.56
N PRO A 122 4.39 2.95 19.86
CA PRO A 122 3.63 4.05 20.45
C PRO A 122 4.01 5.44 19.91
N GLN A 123 5.22 5.62 19.39
CA GLN A 123 5.61 6.88 18.76
C GLN A 123 4.92 7.04 17.40
N ARG A 124 4.86 5.98 16.61
CA ARG A 124 4.10 5.97 15.35
C ARG A 124 2.61 6.21 15.60
N ALA A 125 2.04 5.60 16.64
CA ALA A 125 0.66 5.86 17.06
C ALA A 125 0.42 7.35 17.41
N THR A 126 1.40 8.00 18.06
CA THR A 126 1.31 9.43 18.41
C THR A 126 1.37 10.33 17.18
N VAL A 127 2.28 10.04 16.24
CA VAL A 127 2.37 10.77 14.96
C VAL A 127 1.09 10.59 14.15
N ALA A 128 0.57 9.36 14.05
CA ALA A 128 -0.71 9.06 13.40
C ALA A 128 -1.88 9.86 14.00
N ALA A 129 -1.92 10.02 15.33
CA ALA A 129 -2.94 10.83 15.98
C ALA A 129 -2.81 12.33 15.66
N ALA A 130 -1.58 12.86 15.55
CA ALA A 130 -1.36 14.23 15.12
C ALA A 130 -1.77 14.44 13.64
N VAL A 131 -1.49 13.45 12.80
CA VAL A 131 -1.95 13.41 11.40
C VAL A 131 -3.48 13.45 11.31
N ALA A 132 -4.18 12.64 12.11
CA ALA A 132 -5.64 12.68 12.17
C ALA A 132 -6.18 14.07 12.53
N ALA A 133 -5.53 14.76 13.49
CA ALA A 133 -5.91 16.11 13.89
C ALA A 133 -5.71 17.13 12.75
N ALA A 134 -4.59 17.05 12.02
CA ALA A 134 -4.30 17.88 10.85
C ALA A 134 -5.35 17.67 9.73
N VAL A 135 -5.67 16.40 9.42
CA VAL A 135 -6.72 16.08 8.42
C VAL A 135 -8.07 16.64 8.84
N ALA A 136 -8.44 16.55 10.13
CA ALA A 136 -9.73 17.04 10.62
C ALA A 136 -9.91 18.56 10.38
N VAL A 137 -8.83 19.34 10.52
CA VAL A 137 -8.84 20.78 10.24
C VAL A 137 -8.63 21.12 8.76
N GLY A 138 -8.22 20.13 7.94
CA GLY A 138 -7.99 20.28 6.51
C GLY A 138 -6.60 20.81 6.16
N GLU A 139 -5.63 20.54 7.02
CA GLU A 139 -4.22 20.76 6.68
C GLU A 139 -3.71 19.56 5.90
N ASP A 140 -3.07 19.85 4.76
CA ASP A 140 -2.30 18.84 4.05
C ASP A 140 -1.06 18.52 4.86
N ILE A 141 -0.68 17.25 4.84
CA ILE A 141 0.46 16.80 5.59
C ILE A 141 1.62 16.63 4.64
N GLU A 142 2.62 17.49 4.76
CA GLU A 142 3.95 17.29 4.18
C GLU A 142 4.75 16.23 4.97
N THR A 143 4.07 15.26 5.59
CA THR A 143 4.75 14.13 6.21
C THR A 143 5.32 13.28 5.09
N ASP A 144 6.62 13.46 4.88
CA ASP A 144 7.46 12.43 4.30
C ASP A 144 7.12 11.11 5.01
N PRO A 145 6.85 9.99 4.31
CA PRO A 145 6.63 8.69 4.95
C PRO A 145 7.74 8.33 5.95
N LEU A 146 8.93 8.93 5.80
CA LEU A 146 10.01 8.92 6.79
C LEU A 146 9.62 9.39 8.20
N TYR A 147 8.62 10.24 8.39
CA TYR A 147 8.18 10.68 9.72
C TYR A 147 7.31 9.65 10.45
N LEU A 148 6.58 8.80 9.70
CA LEU A 148 5.89 7.64 10.28
C LEU A 148 6.77 6.39 10.26
N SER A 149 7.83 6.34 9.44
CA SER A 149 8.75 5.21 9.35
C SER A 149 10.00 5.34 10.23
N ALA A 150 10.38 6.56 10.61
CA ALA A 150 11.49 6.80 11.53
C ALA A 150 11.07 6.44 12.96
N SER A 151 11.46 5.25 13.41
CA SER A 151 11.77 5.09 14.83
C SER A 151 12.91 6.08 15.15
N PRO A 152 12.75 7.04 16.07
CA PRO A 152 13.88 7.80 16.54
C PRO A 152 14.80 6.83 17.27
N THR A 153 16.01 6.66 16.75
CA THR A 153 17.14 6.18 17.54
C THR A 153 17.30 7.08 18.76
N VAL A 154 16.85 6.59 19.92
CA VAL A 154 17.26 7.09 21.25
C VAL A 154 17.75 5.91 22.06
#